data_AF-A0A067BXF6-F1
#
_entry.id   AF-A0A067BXF6-F1
#
_cell.length_a   1.000
_cell.length_b   1.000
_cell.length_c   1.000
_cell.angle_alpha   90.00
_cell.angle_beta   90.00
_cell.angle_gamma   90.00
#
_symmetry.space_group_name_H-M   'P 1'
#
loop_
_entity.id
_entity.type
_entity.pdbx_description
1 polymer ?
#
loop_
_entity_poly.entity_id
_entity_poly.type
_entity_poly.pdbx_seq_one_letter_code
_entity_poly.pdbx_strand_id
1 'polypeptide(L)'
;MATPSDEPVVAFAASDDSAPDKKAAKRKSQYRPEHALQFGVRPMSDPPVLKVQCLFCVHFGREILEPEKRLREATKNVKYWRPPYRAELYHKHHQRQHLTLYTAYERLSHREKVAFFLPENVARLHQTTTGAKMAALKHVTTNLSEPPYMWKQLFDVPVPRHLHALADSYSQQVLAGPPLEPRCQALCSLAMLMGQPHMNASMFEMQISAALSNNVPRLDIVHVILTAAPVIGVPAMLSALELAHRVFTAASESDEEEAGDGSDSPQDVTV
;
A
#
# COMPACT_ATOMS: atom_id res chain seq x y z
N MET A 1 33.06 73.05 32.04
CA MET A 1 33.95 72.15 32.80
C MET A 1 33.76 70.76 32.19
N ALA A 2 34.36 70.43 31.04
CA ALA A 2 35.78 70.12 30.80
C ALA A 2 36.28 68.92 31.63
N THR A 3 36.47 67.79 30.96
CA THR A 3 37.15 66.54 31.40
C THR A 3 38.64 66.79 31.67
N PRO A 4 39.41 65.90 32.37
CA PRO A 4 40.05 64.71 31.75
C PRO A 4 40.22 63.49 32.72
N SER A 5 40.19 62.25 32.22
CA SER A 5 41.33 61.32 31.95
C SER A 5 42.19 60.94 33.17
N ASP A 6 42.29 59.64 33.47
CA ASP A 6 43.58 58.89 33.43
C ASP A 6 43.41 57.42 33.87
N GLU A 7 43.81 56.50 32.98
CA GLU A 7 44.33 55.18 33.37
C GLU A 7 45.77 55.34 33.89
N PRO A 8 46.29 54.37 34.65
CA PRO A 8 47.39 53.61 34.05
C PRO A 8 47.37 52.10 34.29
N VAL A 9 48.03 51.45 33.34
CA VAL A 9 48.28 50.02 33.11
C VAL A 9 49.47 49.51 33.96
N VAL A 10 49.58 48.17 34.06
CA VAL A 10 50.68 47.26 34.50
C VAL A 10 50.66 46.82 35.98
N ALA A 11 50.84 45.54 36.38
CA ALA A 11 51.49 44.40 35.74
C ALA A 11 51.03 43.03 36.30
N PHE A 12 51.11 42.00 35.44
CA PHE A 12 51.54 40.62 35.68
C PHE A 12 51.29 39.94 37.04
N ALA A 13 50.42 38.93 37.05
CA ALA A 13 50.66 37.67 37.76
C ALA A 13 50.06 36.51 36.95
N ALA A 14 50.94 35.75 36.29
CA ALA A 14 50.60 34.43 35.78
C ALA A 14 50.41 33.49 36.98
N SER A 15 49.29 32.77 37.02
CA SER A 15 49.16 31.56 37.82
C SER A 15 48.22 30.62 37.08
N ASP A 16 48.87 29.72 36.37
CA ASP A 16 48.35 28.46 35.87
C ASP A 16 47.76 27.69 37.07
N ASP A 17 46.46 27.42 37.06
CA ASP A 17 45.94 26.26 37.78
C ASP A 17 44.73 25.70 37.04
N SER A 18 44.97 24.50 36.51
CA SER A 18 44.05 23.73 35.71
C SER A 18 42.97 23.07 36.57
N ALA A 19 41.74 23.17 36.07
CA ALA A 19 40.61 22.23 36.25
C ALA A 19 39.67 22.43 37.46
N PRO A 20 38.41 21.91 37.39
CA PRO A 20 37.79 21.20 36.29
C PRO A 20 36.53 21.87 35.73
N ASP A 21 36.42 21.76 34.41
CA ASP A 21 35.19 21.72 33.64
C ASP A 21 34.06 21.04 34.43
N LYS A 22 33.08 21.83 34.88
CA LYS A 22 31.83 21.30 35.43
C LYS A 22 31.10 20.63 34.29
N LYS A 23 31.39 19.34 34.08
CA LYS A 23 30.70 18.42 33.17
C LYS A 23 29.22 18.78 33.16
N ALA A 24 28.77 19.38 32.05
CA ALA A 24 27.37 19.71 31.83
C ALA A 24 26.54 18.45 32.11
N ALA A 25 25.85 18.45 33.25
CA ALA A 25 24.96 17.36 33.63
C ALA A 25 23.97 17.20 32.47
N LYS A 26 24.09 16.09 31.75
CA LYS A 26 23.32 15.76 30.54
C LYS A 26 21.85 16.09 30.82
N ARG A 27 21.35 17.24 30.34
CA ARG A 27 19.95 17.65 30.52
C ARG A 27 19.09 16.52 29.97
N LYS A 28 18.45 15.76 30.86
CA LYS A 28 17.55 14.67 30.48
C LYS A 28 16.33 15.34 29.85
N SER A 29 16.27 15.36 28.51
CA SER A 29 15.14 15.95 27.78
C SER A 29 13.83 15.38 28.31
N GLN A 30 12.98 16.26 28.83
CA GLN A 30 11.65 15.93 29.35
C GLN A 30 10.76 15.47 28.20
N TYR A 31 9.77 14.63 28.49
CA TYR A 31 8.81 14.17 27.50
C TYR A 31 7.99 15.35 26.97
N ARG A 32 7.88 15.47 25.64
CA ARG A 32 6.98 16.42 24.98
C ARG A 32 5.68 15.72 24.61
N PRO A 33 4.51 16.27 24.98
CA PRO A 33 3.21 15.64 24.68
C PRO A 33 2.96 15.50 23.17
N GLU A 34 3.53 16.38 22.35
CA GLU A 34 3.50 16.31 20.88
C GLU A 34 4.01 14.98 20.32
N HIS A 35 4.96 14.35 21.03
CA HIS A 35 5.51 13.06 20.62
C HIS A 35 4.43 11.97 20.57
N ALA A 36 3.36 12.08 21.38
CA ALA A 36 2.32 11.07 21.45
C ALA A 36 1.68 10.81 20.09
N LEU A 37 1.26 11.89 19.42
CA LEU A 37 0.60 11.84 18.12
C LEU A 37 1.60 11.87 16.95
N GLN A 38 2.74 12.53 17.10
CA GLN A 38 3.72 12.58 16.00
C GLN A 38 4.35 11.21 15.74
N PHE A 39 4.65 10.46 16.81
CA PHE A 39 5.36 9.19 16.71
C PHE A 39 4.50 7.97 17.08
N GLY A 40 3.24 8.15 17.51
CA GLY A 40 2.40 7.03 17.92
C GLY A 40 2.91 6.36 19.20
N VAL A 41 3.19 7.15 20.23
CA VAL A 41 3.68 6.66 21.53
C VAL A 41 2.76 7.11 22.66
N ARG A 42 2.72 6.36 23.77
CA ARG A 42 1.88 6.70 24.93
C ARG A 42 2.70 6.83 26.21
N PRO A 43 2.61 7.94 26.95
CA PRO A 43 3.20 8.04 28.29
C PRO A 43 2.44 7.13 29.26
N MET A 44 3.18 6.46 30.15
CA MET A 44 2.60 5.53 31.14
C MET A 44 2.31 6.16 32.50
N SER A 45 2.77 7.39 32.71
CA SER A 45 2.54 8.15 33.94
C SER A 45 2.27 9.60 33.59
N ASP A 46 1.45 10.25 34.41
CA ASP A 46 1.30 11.70 34.37
C ASP A 46 2.62 12.39 34.69
N PRO A 47 2.81 13.67 34.31
CA PRO A 47 4.06 14.37 34.52
C PRO A 47 4.52 14.31 35.99
N PRO A 48 5.77 13.88 36.26
CA PRO A 48 6.82 13.55 35.31
C PRO A 48 6.67 12.16 34.66
N VAL A 49 6.72 12.13 33.33
CA VAL A 49 6.67 10.88 32.56
C VAL A 49 7.93 10.05 32.84
N LEU A 50 7.75 8.83 33.35
CA LEU A 50 8.84 7.90 33.68
C LEU A 50 9.18 6.96 32.52
N LYS A 51 8.16 6.55 31.78
CA LYS A 51 8.28 5.63 30.64
C LYS A 51 7.26 5.98 29.57
N VAL A 52 7.67 5.77 28.32
CA VAL A 52 6.83 5.92 27.13
C VAL A 52 6.82 4.58 26.41
N GLN A 53 5.65 4.11 25.99
CA GLN A 53 5.48 2.85 25.26
C GLN A 53 5.15 3.07 23.79
N CYS A 54 5.57 2.14 22.95
CA CYS A 54 5.24 2.11 21.52
C CYS A 54 3.80 1.60 21.33
N LEU A 55 2.91 2.42 20.74
CA LEU A 55 1.55 1.96 20.48
C LEU A 55 1.50 0.88 19.40
N PHE A 56 2.41 0.91 18.43
CA PHE A 56 2.49 -0.14 17.42
C PHE A 56 2.84 -1.50 18.02
N CYS A 57 3.75 -1.55 19.00
CA CYS A 57 4.05 -2.79 19.72
C CYS A 57 2.85 -3.28 20.54
N VAL A 58 2.13 -2.37 21.19
CA VAL A 58 0.99 -2.70 22.07
C VAL A 58 -0.16 -3.29 21.27
N HIS A 59 -0.47 -2.68 20.13
CA HIS A 59 -1.58 -3.10 19.29
C HIS A 59 -1.17 -4.25 18.37
N PHE A 60 -0.15 -4.07 17.52
CA PHE A 60 0.17 -4.99 16.43
C PHE A 60 1.30 -5.99 16.74
N GLY A 61 2.13 -5.72 17.74
CA GLY A 61 3.36 -6.48 17.99
C GLY A 61 4.40 -6.29 16.90
N ARG A 62 5.49 -7.08 16.93
CA ARG A 62 6.58 -6.96 15.94
C ARG A 62 6.10 -7.34 14.54
N GLU A 63 6.24 -6.42 13.60
CA GLU A 63 5.98 -6.67 12.19
C GLU A 63 7.05 -7.61 11.60
N ILE A 64 6.60 -8.60 10.82
CA ILE A 64 7.46 -9.55 10.12
C ILE A 64 7.33 -9.26 8.63
N LEU A 65 8.33 -8.59 8.05
CA LEU A 65 8.37 -8.25 6.63
C LEU A 65 8.63 -9.47 5.73
N GLU A 66 9.33 -10.48 6.24
CA GLU A 66 9.61 -11.74 5.53
C GLU A 66 9.07 -12.92 6.35
N PRO A 67 7.79 -13.27 6.21
CA PRO A 67 7.16 -14.33 7.00
C PRO A 67 7.74 -15.72 6.68
N GLU A 68 8.16 -15.95 5.43
CA GLU A 68 8.66 -17.25 4.94
C GLU A 68 9.98 -17.68 5.59
N LYS A 69 10.85 -16.72 5.96
CA LYS A 69 12.15 -17.02 6.57
C LYS A 69 12.07 -17.26 8.08
N ARG A 70 10.90 -17.08 8.70
CA ARG A 70 10.76 -17.09 10.16
C ARG A 70 9.92 -18.27 10.64
N LEU A 71 10.61 -19.32 11.07
CA LEU A 71 10.05 -20.56 11.63
C LEU A 71 9.40 -20.43 13.03
N ARG A 72 9.40 -19.25 13.65
CA ARG A 72 8.90 -19.03 15.03
C ARG A 72 7.94 -17.86 15.11
N GLU A 73 6.91 -18.01 15.94
CA GLU A 73 5.91 -16.97 16.19
C GLU A 73 6.53 -15.63 16.64
N ALA A 74 5.86 -14.53 16.28
CA ALA A 74 6.29 -13.18 16.64
C ALA A 74 6.28 -12.99 18.16
N THR A 75 7.40 -12.61 18.76
CA THR A 75 7.45 -12.25 20.17
C THR A 75 6.68 -10.96 20.40
N LYS A 76 5.68 -11.01 21.28
CA LYS A 76 4.82 -9.87 21.65
C LYS A 76 5.48 -8.97 22.71
N ASN A 77 6.74 -8.60 22.50
CA ASN A 77 7.44 -7.73 23.46
C ASN A 77 7.18 -6.26 23.15
N VAL A 78 6.60 -5.53 24.11
CA VAL A 78 6.33 -4.10 23.99
C VAL A 78 7.58 -3.28 24.27
N LYS A 79 7.96 -2.41 23.33
CA LYS A 79 9.08 -1.49 23.53
C LYS A 79 8.69 -0.32 24.43
N TYR A 80 9.53 -0.10 25.46
CA TYR A 80 9.47 1.05 26.34
C TYR A 80 10.75 1.89 26.24
N TRP A 81 10.62 3.21 26.35
CA TRP A 81 11.74 4.16 26.46
C TRP A 81 11.72 4.87 27.81
N ARG A 82 12.91 5.11 28.35
CA ARG A 82 13.17 5.94 29.54
C ARG A 82 13.85 7.24 29.10
N PRO A 83 13.83 8.31 29.93
CA PRO A 83 14.54 9.55 29.60
C PRO A 83 16.03 9.29 29.30
N PRO A 84 16.64 9.97 28.32
CA PRO A 84 16.09 11.09 27.53
C PRO A 84 15.20 10.64 26.36
N TYR A 85 14.04 11.29 26.21
CA TYR A 85 13.06 11.00 25.16
C TYR A 85 13.44 11.59 23.80
N ARG A 86 14.40 10.96 23.12
CA ARG A 86 14.89 11.41 21.81
C ARG A 86 14.01 10.86 20.68
N ALA A 87 13.53 11.74 19.80
CA ALA A 87 12.70 11.38 18.64
C ALA A 87 13.35 10.35 17.71
N GLU A 88 14.67 10.46 17.48
CA GLU A 88 15.44 9.50 16.68
C GLU A 88 15.30 8.05 17.14
N LEU A 89 15.16 7.83 18.46
CA LEU A 89 15.02 6.48 19.03
C LEU A 89 13.64 5.88 18.71
N TYR A 90 12.62 6.71 18.52
CA TYR A 90 11.30 6.26 18.07
C TYR A 90 11.36 5.85 16.60
N HIS A 91 11.90 6.72 15.74
CA HIS A 91 12.05 6.41 14.30
C HIS A 91 12.86 5.13 14.05
N LYS A 92 14.03 4.99 14.67
CA LYS A 92 14.88 3.80 14.50
C LYS A 92 14.17 2.52 14.92
N HIS A 93 13.31 2.58 15.94
CA HIS A 93 12.53 1.43 16.35
C HIS A 93 11.41 1.12 15.35
N HIS A 94 10.65 2.14 14.93
CA HIS A 94 9.55 1.95 13.98
C HIS A 94 10.04 1.45 12.62
N GLN A 95 11.12 2.02 12.07
CA GLN A 95 11.73 1.53 10.83
C GLN A 95 12.20 0.06 10.92
N ARG A 96 12.64 -0.40 12.10
CA ARG A 96 13.14 -1.77 12.29
C ARG A 96 12.07 -2.80 12.62
N GLN A 97 10.96 -2.38 13.23
CA GLN A 97 9.99 -3.30 13.86
C GLN A 97 8.56 -3.08 13.36
N HIS A 98 8.25 -1.97 12.70
CA HIS A 98 6.91 -1.55 12.28
C HIS A 98 6.98 -0.71 10.98
N LEU A 99 7.81 -1.11 10.02
CA LEU A 99 8.12 -0.29 8.85
C LEU A 99 6.87 0.10 8.05
N THR A 100 5.98 -0.86 7.76
CA THR A 100 4.83 -0.62 6.89
C THR A 100 3.78 0.21 7.60
N LEU A 101 3.40 -0.19 8.82
CA LEU A 101 2.40 0.51 9.62
C LEU A 101 2.84 1.93 9.97
N TYR A 102 4.12 2.13 10.27
CA TYR A 102 4.66 3.45 10.56
C TYR A 102 4.72 4.34 9.33
N THR A 103 5.11 3.81 8.17
CA THR A 103 5.12 4.57 6.90
C THR A 103 3.72 5.01 6.51
N ALA A 104 2.71 4.15 6.70
CA ALA A 104 1.31 4.51 6.52
C ALA A 104 0.89 5.61 7.52
N TYR A 105 1.21 5.42 8.81
CA TYR A 105 0.88 6.38 9.86
C TYR A 105 1.50 7.76 9.63
N GLU A 106 2.74 7.84 9.15
CA GLU A 106 3.46 9.09 8.95
C GLU A 106 2.74 10.02 7.96
N ARG A 107 2.13 9.44 6.91
CA ARG A 107 1.39 10.12 5.84
C ARG A 107 0.00 10.60 6.25
N LEU A 108 -0.52 10.15 7.39
CA LEU A 108 -1.86 10.51 7.85
C LEU A 108 -1.92 11.95 8.38
N SER A 109 -3.08 12.59 8.18
CA SER A 109 -3.39 13.88 8.79
C SER A 109 -3.51 13.77 10.31
N HIS A 110 -3.44 14.90 11.02
CA HIS A 110 -3.56 14.93 12.48
C HIS A 110 -4.85 14.24 12.99
N ARG A 111 -5.98 14.50 12.32
CA ARG A 111 -7.28 13.88 12.66
C ARG A 111 -7.26 12.36 12.47
N GLU A 112 -6.63 11.88 11.41
CA GLU A 112 -6.53 10.46 11.11
C GLU A 112 -5.55 9.74 12.06
N LYS A 113 -4.46 10.41 12.46
CA LYS A 113 -3.50 9.90 13.45
C LYS A 113 -4.14 9.64 14.82
N VAL A 114 -5.12 10.45 15.21
CA VAL A 114 -5.92 10.23 16.42
C VAL A 114 -6.80 8.99 16.27
N ALA A 115 -7.44 8.82 15.11
CA ALA A 115 -8.31 7.69 14.84
C ALA A 115 -7.56 6.35 14.66
N PHE A 116 -6.29 6.39 14.24
CA PHE A 116 -5.51 5.20 13.86
C PHE A 116 -5.45 4.10 14.93
N PHE A 117 -5.33 4.50 16.21
CA PHE A 117 -5.24 3.57 17.33
C PHE A 117 -6.59 3.30 18.03
N LEU A 118 -7.72 3.73 17.45
CA LEU A 118 -9.04 3.37 17.96
C LEU A 118 -9.27 1.86 17.81
N PRO A 119 -9.99 1.20 18.75
CA PRO A 119 -10.19 -0.25 18.75
C PRO A 119 -10.71 -0.80 17.41
N GLU A 120 -11.63 -0.08 16.76
CA GLU A 120 -12.22 -0.44 15.48
C GLU A 120 -11.18 -0.47 14.34
N ASN A 121 -10.28 0.51 14.30
CA ASN A 121 -9.24 0.63 13.28
C ASN A 121 -8.10 -0.37 13.54
N VAL A 122 -7.74 -0.58 14.80
CA VAL A 122 -6.78 -1.61 15.20
C VAL A 122 -7.27 -3.00 14.81
N ALA A 123 -8.54 -3.32 15.10
CA ALA A 123 -9.13 -4.62 14.74
C ALA A 123 -9.16 -4.85 13.22
N ARG A 124 -9.40 -3.80 12.43
CA ARG A 124 -9.34 -3.84 10.96
C ARG A 124 -7.93 -4.11 10.44
N LEU A 125 -6.94 -3.40 10.97
CA LEU A 125 -5.52 -3.54 10.60
C LEU A 125 -4.90 -4.87 11.08
N HIS A 126 -5.43 -5.49 12.14
CA HIS A 126 -5.06 -6.85 12.52
C HIS A 126 -5.48 -7.87 11.47
N GLN A 127 -6.69 -7.73 10.92
CA GLN A 127 -7.21 -8.67 9.92
C GLN A 127 -6.42 -8.64 8.62
N THR A 128 -5.93 -7.48 8.19
CA THR A 128 -5.08 -7.36 6.99
C THR A 128 -3.69 -7.95 7.20
N THR A 129 -3.10 -7.77 8.38
CA THR A 129 -1.76 -8.30 8.71
C THR A 129 -1.77 -9.81 9.03
N THR A 130 -2.86 -10.35 9.60
CA THR A 130 -3.01 -11.81 9.78
C THR A 130 -3.56 -12.52 8.55
N GLY A 131 -4.34 -11.83 7.70
CA GLY A 131 -4.88 -12.38 6.44
C GLY A 131 -3.79 -12.74 5.44
N ALA A 132 -2.68 -12.00 5.43
CA ALA A 132 -1.49 -12.33 4.64
C ALA A 132 -0.87 -13.69 5.00
N LYS A 133 -0.99 -14.15 6.26
CA LYS A 133 -0.51 -15.49 6.69
C LYS A 133 -1.34 -16.65 6.16
N MET A 134 -2.62 -16.44 5.85
CA MET A 134 -3.50 -17.49 5.30
C MET A 134 -3.53 -17.48 3.77
N ALA A 135 -3.23 -16.35 3.13
CA ALA A 135 -3.15 -16.23 1.67
C ALA A 135 -1.86 -16.84 1.10
N ALA A 136 -0.71 -16.64 1.76
CA ALA A 136 0.58 -17.16 1.28
C ALA A 136 0.71 -18.69 1.39
N LEU A 137 0.13 -19.31 2.43
CA LEU A 137 0.20 -20.77 2.60
C LEU A 137 -0.83 -21.52 1.73
N LYS A 138 -1.91 -20.86 1.28
CA LYS A 138 -2.90 -21.47 0.37
C LYS A 138 -2.50 -21.38 -1.10
N HIS A 139 -1.62 -20.45 -1.48
CA HIS A 139 -1.24 -20.27 -2.88
C HIS A 139 -0.29 -21.36 -3.45
N VAL A 140 0.28 -22.23 -2.60
CA VAL A 140 1.24 -23.26 -3.04
C VAL A 140 0.67 -24.69 -3.00
N THR A 141 -0.44 -24.95 -2.29
CA THR A 141 -0.94 -26.33 -2.10
C THR A 141 -2.37 -26.61 -2.52
N THR A 142 -3.10 -25.66 -3.11
CA THR A 142 -4.44 -25.94 -3.66
C THR A 142 -4.57 -25.43 -5.08
N ASN A 143 -3.78 -26.01 -5.98
CA ASN A 143 -4.32 -26.38 -7.27
C ASN A 143 -5.14 -27.65 -7.04
N LEU A 144 -6.38 -27.66 -7.57
CA LEU A 144 -7.43 -28.68 -7.47
C LEU A 144 -8.46 -28.40 -6.35
N SER A 145 -9.62 -27.87 -6.77
CA SER A 145 -10.94 -28.07 -6.14
C SER A 145 -11.62 -26.92 -5.36
N GLU A 146 -11.39 -25.64 -5.65
CA GLU A 146 -12.40 -24.61 -5.32
C GLU A 146 -12.69 -23.74 -6.56
N PRO A 147 -13.98 -23.54 -6.93
CA PRO A 147 -14.32 -22.80 -8.13
C PRO A 147 -13.89 -21.33 -8.00
N PRO A 148 -13.39 -20.70 -9.08
CA PRO A 148 -12.68 -19.41 -9.05
C PRO A 148 -13.58 -18.17 -8.84
N TYR A 149 -14.73 -18.31 -8.14
CA TYR A 149 -15.79 -17.30 -8.08
C TYR A 149 -16.22 -16.95 -6.65
N MET A 150 -15.28 -16.81 -5.71
CA MET A 150 -15.61 -16.15 -4.45
C MET A 150 -15.58 -14.64 -4.65
N TRP A 151 -16.75 -14.01 -4.71
CA TRP A 151 -16.89 -12.54 -4.73
C TRP A 151 -16.10 -11.84 -3.61
N LYS A 152 -15.84 -12.55 -2.51
CA LYS A 152 -14.99 -12.13 -1.39
C LYS A 152 -13.52 -11.86 -1.77
N GLN A 153 -13.06 -12.34 -2.93
CA GLN A 153 -11.73 -12.09 -3.49
C GLN A 153 -11.71 -10.93 -4.50
N LEU A 154 -12.87 -10.47 -4.98
CA LEU A 154 -12.98 -9.43 -6.00
C LEU A 154 -12.97 -8.00 -5.44
N PHE A 155 -13.09 -7.85 -4.11
CA PHE A 155 -13.17 -6.54 -3.46
C PHE A 155 -12.09 -6.41 -2.38
N ASP A 156 -11.16 -5.47 -2.59
CA ASP A 156 -10.19 -5.06 -1.56
C ASP A 156 -10.84 -4.28 -0.40
N VAL A 157 -12.08 -3.81 -0.60
CA VAL A 157 -12.85 -3.09 0.41
C VAL A 157 -13.62 -4.09 1.28
N PRO A 158 -13.47 -4.06 2.63
CA PRO A 158 -14.17 -4.99 3.51
C PRO A 158 -15.68 -4.74 3.44
N VAL A 159 -16.40 -5.68 2.83
CA VAL A 159 -17.86 -5.64 2.75
C VAL A 159 -18.45 -5.74 4.17
N PRO A 160 -19.41 -4.88 4.56
CA PRO A 160 -20.05 -4.96 5.87
C PRO A 160 -20.69 -6.33 6.14
N ARG A 161 -20.52 -6.87 7.35
CA ARG A 161 -20.98 -8.24 7.72
C ARG A 161 -22.47 -8.49 7.45
N HIS A 162 -23.32 -7.46 7.60
CA HIS A 162 -24.75 -7.58 7.34
C HIS A 162 -25.09 -7.80 5.85
N LEU A 163 -24.17 -7.48 4.94
CA LEU A 163 -24.32 -7.71 3.50
C LEU A 163 -23.70 -9.03 3.04
N HIS A 164 -22.96 -9.74 3.90
CA HIS A 164 -22.32 -11.00 3.53
C HIS A 164 -23.35 -12.06 3.17
N ALA A 165 -24.42 -12.20 3.96
CA ALA A 165 -25.49 -13.14 3.66
C ALA A 165 -26.21 -12.80 2.34
N LEU A 166 -26.38 -11.50 2.06
CA LEU A 166 -27.00 -11.03 0.82
C LEU A 166 -26.11 -11.35 -0.38
N ALA A 167 -24.83 -10.98 -0.34
CA ALA A 167 -23.89 -11.25 -1.41
C ALA A 167 -23.64 -12.75 -1.62
N ASP A 168 -23.58 -13.54 -0.54
CA ASP A 168 -23.50 -15.00 -0.62
C ASP A 168 -24.74 -15.57 -1.33
N SER A 169 -25.96 -15.10 -0.98
CA SER A 169 -27.20 -15.57 -1.62
C SER A 169 -27.27 -15.26 -3.12
N TYR A 170 -26.89 -14.06 -3.55
CA TYR A 170 -26.88 -13.70 -4.96
C TYR A 170 -25.75 -14.37 -5.73
N SER A 171 -24.58 -14.56 -5.11
CA SER A 171 -23.46 -15.26 -5.77
C SER A 171 -23.81 -16.72 -6.08
N GLN A 172 -24.51 -17.41 -5.16
CA GLN A 172 -25.00 -18.76 -5.38
C GLN A 172 -26.07 -18.80 -6.49
N GLN A 173 -26.95 -17.79 -6.54
CA GLN A 173 -27.95 -17.69 -7.61
C GLN A 173 -27.31 -17.44 -8.99
N VAL A 174 -26.27 -16.61 -9.07
CA VAL A 174 -25.52 -16.36 -10.31
C VAL A 174 -24.82 -17.64 -10.78
N LEU A 175 -24.24 -18.42 -9.86
CA LEU A 175 -23.59 -19.70 -10.19
C LEU A 175 -24.58 -20.78 -10.62
N ALA A 176 -25.82 -20.73 -10.12
CA ALA A 176 -26.88 -21.66 -10.47
C ALA A 176 -27.67 -21.27 -11.74
N GLY A 177 -27.56 -20.01 -12.17
CA GLY A 177 -28.26 -19.46 -13.33
C GLY A 177 -27.55 -19.72 -14.65
N PRO A 178 -28.23 -19.51 -15.79
CA PRO A 178 -27.57 -19.48 -17.09
C PRO A 178 -26.53 -18.35 -17.10
N PRO A 179 -25.32 -18.59 -17.65
CA PRO A 179 -24.30 -17.55 -17.73
C PRO A 179 -24.78 -16.38 -18.58
N LEU A 180 -24.23 -15.20 -18.29
CA LEU A 180 -24.40 -14.04 -19.17
C LEU A 180 -23.93 -14.39 -20.59
N GLU A 181 -24.54 -13.74 -21.58
CA GLU A 181 -24.06 -13.83 -22.97
C GLU A 181 -22.55 -13.50 -23.01
N PRO A 182 -21.72 -14.26 -23.76
CA PRO A 182 -20.26 -14.08 -23.77
C PRO A 182 -19.82 -12.64 -24.05
N ARG A 183 -20.53 -11.94 -24.93
CA ARG A 183 -20.32 -10.51 -25.23
C ARG A 183 -20.53 -9.64 -24.00
N CYS A 184 -21.66 -9.81 -23.31
CA CYS A 184 -21.97 -9.09 -22.08
C CYS A 184 -20.96 -9.42 -20.97
N GLN A 185 -20.56 -10.68 -20.85
CA GLN A 185 -19.57 -11.11 -19.87
C GLN A 185 -18.21 -10.44 -20.09
N ALA A 186 -17.74 -10.37 -21.34
CA ALA A 186 -16.50 -9.69 -21.69
C ALA A 186 -16.54 -8.19 -21.37
N LEU A 187 -17.63 -7.49 -21.77
CA LEU A 187 -17.80 -6.05 -21.48
C LEU A 187 -17.90 -5.76 -19.98
N CYS A 188 -18.62 -6.58 -19.21
CA CYS A 188 -18.67 -6.47 -17.75
C CYS A 188 -17.29 -6.67 -17.10
N SER A 189 -16.49 -7.59 -17.63
CA SER A 189 -15.15 -7.86 -17.11
C SER A 189 -14.20 -6.68 -17.33
N LEU A 190 -14.29 -6.03 -18.49
CA LEU A 190 -13.56 -4.78 -18.77
C LEU A 190 -13.99 -3.65 -17.84
N ALA A 191 -15.29 -3.42 -17.67
CA ALA A 191 -15.81 -2.39 -16.78
C ALA A 191 -15.36 -2.60 -15.32
N MET A 192 -15.37 -3.85 -14.85
CA MET A 192 -14.92 -4.21 -13.50
C MET A 192 -13.42 -3.93 -13.27
N LEU A 193 -12.57 -4.18 -14.28
CA LEU A 193 -11.14 -3.89 -14.20
C LEU A 193 -10.85 -2.40 -14.18
N MET A 194 -11.61 -1.60 -14.93
CA MET A 194 -11.48 -0.14 -14.95
C MET A 194 -11.89 0.51 -13.62
N GLY A 195 -12.82 -0.11 -12.89
CA GLY A 195 -13.27 0.37 -11.58
C GLY A 195 -12.27 0.15 -10.43
N GLN A 196 -11.15 -0.53 -10.68
CA GLN A 196 -10.15 -0.79 -9.65
C GLN A 196 -9.31 0.47 -9.34
N PRO A 197 -8.88 0.69 -8.08
CA PRO A 197 -8.05 1.84 -7.70
C PRO A 197 -6.72 1.92 -8.46
N HIS A 198 -6.21 0.76 -8.87
CA HIS A 198 -5.02 0.59 -9.69
C HIS A 198 -5.36 -0.32 -10.87
N MET A 199 -5.71 0.28 -12.00
CA MET A 199 -5.99 -0.47 -13.22
C MET A 199 -4.75 -1.28 -13.63
N ASN A 200 -4.87 -2.61 -13.61
CA ASN A 200 -3.79 -3.50 -14.03
C ASN A 200 -3.76 -3.57 -15.56
N ALA A 201 -2.80 -2.86 -16.17
CA ALA A 201 -2.69 -2.72 -17.62
C ALA A 201 -2.58 -4.05 -18.37
N SER A 202 -1.75 -4.98 -17.89
CA SER A 202 -1.56 -6.30 -18.52
C SER A 202 -2.84 -7.14 -18.50
N MET A 203 -3.55 -7.13 -17.36
CA MET A 203 -4.81 -7.87 -17.24
C MET A 203 -5.91 -7.23 -18.10
N PHE A 204 -5.93 -5.90 -18.22
CA PHE A 204 -6.87 -5.17 -19.06
C PHE A 204 -6.63 -5.46 -20.55
N GLU A 205 -5.38 -5.40 -21.02
CA GLU A 205 -5.01 -5.76 -22.39
C GLU A 205 -5.42 -7.19 -22.73
N MET A 206 -5.13 -8.16 -21.86
CA MET A 206 -5.53 -9.56 -22.03
C MET A 206 -7.06 -9.70 -22.18
N GLN A 207 -7.84 -8.97 -21.37
CA GLN A 207 -9.30 -9.01 -21.47
C GLN A 207 -9.83 -8.30 -22.73
N ILE A 208 -9.16 -7.26 -23.24
CA ILE A 208 -9.51 -6.64 -24.53
C ILE A 208 -9.29 -7.66 -25.65
N SER A 209 -8.14 -8.35 -25.67
CA SER A 209 -7.87 -9.40 -26.66
C SER A 209 -8.90 -10.53 -26.57
N ALA A 210 -9.22 -10.99 -25.36
CA ALA A 210 -10.26 -12.00 -25.15
C ALA A 210 -11.65 -11.53 -25.61
N ALA A 211 -11.98 -10.25 -25.42
CA ALA A 211 -13.23 -9.67 -25.91
C ALA A 211 -13.30 -9.68 -27.45
N LEU A 212 -12.20 -9.32 -28.13
CA LEU A 212 -12.10 -9.38 -29.59
C LEU A 212 -12.25 -10.81 -30.11
N SER A 213 -11.61 -11.79 -29.46
CA SER A 213 -11.78 -13.22 -29.77
C SER A 213 -13.23 -13.72 -29.59
N ASN A 214 -14.01 -13.07 -28.71
CA ASN A 214 -15.43 -13.34 -28.51
C ASN A 214 -16.34 -12.50 -29.44
N ASN A 215 -15.81 -11.96 -30.54
CA ASN A 215 -16.55 -11.15 -31.53
C ASN A 215 -17.18 -9.87 -30.95
N VAL A 216 -16.62 -9.31 -29.88
CA VAL A 216 -17.03 -8.00 -29.39
C VAL A 216 -16.45 -6.94 -30.34
N PRO A 217 -17.28 -6.08 -30.96
CA PRO A 217 -16.77 -5.07 -31.87
C PRO A 217 -15.94 -4.02 -31.10
N ARG A 218 -14.86 -3.53 -31.72
CA ARG A 218 -13.97 -2.50 -31.14
C ARG A 218 -14.74 -1.28 -30.62
N LEU A 219 -15.82 -0.90 -31.31
CA LEU A 219 -16.67 0.23 -30.95
C LEU A 219 -17.37 0.04 -29.61
N ASP A 220 -17.83 -1.17 -29.28
CA ASP A 220 -18.47 -1.46 -27.99
C ASP A 220 -17.48 -1.31 -26.84
N ILE A 221 -16.24 -1.78 -27.04
CA ILE A 221 -15.16 -1.66 -26.06
C ILE A 221 -14.89 -0.18 -25.78
N VAL A 222 -14.77 0.63 -26.83
CA VAL A 222 -14.60 2.09 -26.70
C VAL A 222 -15.81 2.73 -26.03
N HIS A 223 -17.02 2.31 -26.36
CA HIS A 223 -18.24 2.82 -25.74
C HIS A 223 -18.25 2.57 -24.23
N VAL A 224 -17.92 1.35 -23.79
CA VAL A 224 -17.79 1.03 -22.36
C VAL A 224 -16.73 1.89 -21.68
N ILE A 225 -15.58 2.09 -22.32
CA ILE A 225 -14.50 2.91 -21.76
C ILE A 225 -14.95 4.37 -21.57
N LEU A 226 -15.60 4.96 -22.58
CA LEU A 226 -16.07 6.34 -22.54
C LEU A 226 -17.21 6.55 -21.54
N THR A 227 -18.15 5.60 -21.47
CA THR A 227 -19.26 5.67 -20.52
C THR A 227 -18.82 5.50 -19.06
N ALA A 228 -17.68 4.87 -18.81
CA ALA A 228 -17.10 4.75 -17.47
C ALA A 228 -16.47 6.05 -16.96
N ALA A 229 -16.22 7.05 -17.82
CA ALA A 229 -15.51 8.28 -17.47
C ALA A 229 -16.05 9.03 -16.24
N PRO A 230 -17.38 9.16 -16.01
CA PRO A 230 -17.92 9.81 -14.82
C PRO A 230 -17.63 9.05 -13.52
N VAL A 231 -17.34 7.75 -13.61
CA VAL A 231 -17.12 6.87 -12.45
C VAL A 231 -15.63 6.78 -12.10
N ILE A 232 -14.78 6.59 -13.10
CA ILE A 232 -13.34 6.34 -12.90
C ILE A 232 -12.48 7.62 -13.08
N GLY A 233 -13.06 8.67 -13.64
CA GLY A 233 -12.37 9.92 -13.97
C GLY A 233 -11.66 9.90 -15.33
N VAL A 234 -11.43 11.10 -15.86
CA VAL A 234 -10.82 11.30 -17.19
C VAL A 234 -9.42 10.68 -17.32
N PRO A 235 -8.50 10.78 -16.34
CA PRO A 235 -7.16 10.19 -16.48
C PRO A 235 -7.18 8.68 -16.66
N ALA A 236 -8.01 7.95 -15.89
CA ALA A 236 -8.12 6.50 -15.98
C ALA A 236 -8.78 6.07 -17.30
N MET A 237 -9.80 6.81 -17.75
CA MET A 237 -10.42 6.61 -19.07
C MET A 237 -9.40 6.77 -20.21
N LEU A 238 -8.58 7.83 -20.20
CA LEU A 238 -7.56 8.05 -21.24
C LEU A 238 -6.51 6.95 -21.25
N SER A 239 -6.06 6.49 -20.08
CA SER A 239 -5.15 5.34 -19.98
C SER A 239 -5.79 4.07 -20.55
N ALA A 240 -7.07 3.81 -20.25
CA ALA A 240 -7.78 2.65 -20.80
C ALA A 240 -7.93 2.74 -22.34
N LEU A 241 -8.18 3.93 -22.89
CA LEU A 241 -8.20 4.16 -24.34
C LEU A 241 -6.83 3.90 -24.98
N GLU A 242 -5.74 4.32 -24.34
CA GLU A 242 -4.39 4.06 -24.82
C GLU A 242 -4.09 2.55 -24.89
N LEU A 243 -4.45 1.79 -23.86
CA LEU A 243 -4.31 0.33 -23.85
C LEU A 243 -5.17 -0.32 -24.93
N ALA A 244 -6.42 0.11 -25.09
CA ALA A 244 -7.32 -0.40 -26.13
C ALA A 244 -6.75 -0.13 -27.53
N HIS A 245 -6.23 1.08 -27.77
CA HIS A 245 -5.61 1.43 -29.04
C HIS A 245 -4.42 0.52 -29.37
N ARG A 246 -3.53 0.28 -28.40
CA ARG A 246 -2.37 -0.60 -28.56
C ARG A 246 -2.76 -2.02 -28.97
N VAL A 247 -3.80 -2.58 -28.35
CA VAL A 247 -4.30 -3.92 -28.71
C VAL A 247 -4.95 -3.92 -30.09
N PHE A 248 -5.67 -2.86 -30.45
CA PHE A 248 -6.31 -2.77 -31.77
C PHE A 248 -5.30 -2.69 -32.92
N THR A 249 -4.18 -1.99 -32.72
CA THR A 249 -3.11 -1.86 -33.72
C THR A 249 -2.24 -3.11 -33.78
N ALA A 250 -1.95 -3.75 -32.65
CA ALA A 250 -1.19 -5.00 -32.64
C ALA A 250 -1.93 -6.13 -33.36
N ALA A 251 -3.27 -6.17 -33.25
CA ALA A 251 -4.08 -7.16 -33.96
C ALA A 251 -4.16 -6.94 -35.48
N SER A 252 -3.96 -5.71 -35.98
CA SER A 252 -3.94 -5.47 -37.44
C SER A 252 -2.63 -5.89 -38.10
N GLU A 253 -1.51 -5.85 -37.38
CA GLU A 253 -0.20 -6.25 -37.92
C GLU A 253 -0.08 -7.77 -38.08
N SER A 254 -0.73 -8.56 -37.22
CA SER A 254 -0.75 -10.03 -37.33
C SER A 254 -1.60 -10.58 -38.47
N ASP A 255 -2.59 -9.82 -38.95
CA ASP A 255 -3.46 -10.24 -40.05
C ASP A 255 -2.80 -10.00 -41.43
N GLU A 256 -1.78 -9.13 -41.52
CA GLU A 256 -1.09 -8.79 -42.77
C GLU A 256 0.10 -9.73 -43.09
N GLU A 257 0.70 -10.38 -42.10
CA GLU A 257 1.82 -11.32 -42.31
C GLU A 257 1.36 -12.69 -42.88
N GLU A 258 0.12 -13.13 -42.61
CA GLU A 258 -0.43 -14.39 -43.14
C GLU A 258 -0.97 -14.27 -44.58
N ALA A 259 -1.05 -13.06 -45.14
CA ALA A 259 -1.49 -12.83 -46.52
C ALA A 259 -0.33 -12.82 -47.55
N GLY A 260 0.91 -13.03 -47.10
CA GLY A 260 2.14 -12.76 -47.85
C GLY A 260 3.06 -13.95 -48.11
N ASP A 261 2.56 -15.18 -48.22
CA ASP A 261 3.38 -16.31 -48.71
C ASP A 261 2.54 -17.28 -49.55
N GLY A 262 2.38 -16.94 -50.84
CA GLY A 262 1.50 -17.70 -51.73
C GLY A 262 1.67 -17.37 -53.20
N SER A 263 2.88 -17.11 -53.68
CA SER A 263 3.17 -17.21 -55.13
C SER A 263 4.66 -17.28 -55.42
N ASP A 264 5.19 -18.51 -55.53
CA ASP A 264 6.08 -18.81 -56.66
C ASP A 264 5.98 -20.31 -57.01
N SER A 265 5.30 -20.60 -58.10
CA SER A 265 5.35 -21.91 -58.76
C SER A 265 6.09 -21.72 -60.07
N PRO A 266 7.28 -22.32 -60.26
CA PRO A 266 7.91 -22.36 -61.56
C PRO A 266 7.12 -23.34 -62.44
N GLN A 267 6.54 -22.80 -63.51
CA GLN A 267 5.96 -23.59 -64.59
C GLN A 267 7.04 -24.38 -65.32
N ASP A 268 6.65 -25.60 -65.60
CA ASP A 268 7.20 -26.58 -66.54
C ASP A 268 7.71 -25.95 -67.86
N VAL A 269 8.91 -26.37 -68.29
CA VAL A 269 9.40 -26.15 -69.66
C VAL A 269 9.78 -27.52 -70.22
N THR A 270 8.82 -28.11 -70.94
CA THR A 270 9.04 -29.18 -71.90
C THR A 270 9.81 -28.67 -73.12
N VAL A 271 10.93 -29.32 -73.50
CA VAL A 271 11.24 -29.86 -74.85
C VAL A 271 12.25 -30.99 -74.69
#